data_AF-A0A256GRU9-F1
#
_entry.id   AF-A0A256GRU9-F1
#
_cell.length_a   1.000
_cell.length_b   1.000
_cell.length_c   1.000
_cell.angle_alpha   90.00
_cell.angle_beta   90.00
_cell.angle_gamma   90.00
#
_symmetry.space_group_name_H-M   'P 1'
#
loop_
_entity.id
_entity.type
_entity.pdbx_description
1 polymer ?
#
loop_
_entity_poly.entity_id
_entity_poly.type
_entity_poly.pdbx_seq_one_letter_code
_entity_poly.pdbx_strand_id
1 'polypeptide(L)'
;MTIPLEIQRATEEFDKFLHMARDEAGLATRNQAYTMVEAVLLTFRHRLEVDQAIRFATILPTVLRAVFVANWDIGEAKQPFLSRQALTCEVQSLRKDHNFAPDSAIYDVAKALRAHIDQVELDSFLAGLSAEARQYWAI
;
A
#
# COMPACT_ATOMS: atom_id res chain seq x y z
N MET A 1 -32.21 1.70 2.32
CA MET A 1 -30.87 2.30 2.48
C MET A 1 -30.12 2.12 1.16
N THR A 2 -29.43 3.16 0.68
CA THR A 2 -28.56 3.10 -0.50
C THR A 2 -27.17 2.65 -0.06
N ILE A 3 -26.55 1.74 -0.82
CA ILE A 3 -25.16 1.34 -0.60
C ILE A 3 -24.26 2.59 -0.77
N PRO A 4 -23.22 2.80 0.05
CA PRO A 4 -22.30 3.92 -0.14
C PRO A 4 -21.63 3.91 -1.52
N LEU A 5 -21.37 5.09 -2.10
CA LEU A 5 -20.91 5.21 -3.49
C LEU A 5 -19.52 4.59 -3.70
N GLU A 6 -18.66 4.70 -2.69
CA GLU A 6 -17.31 4.12 -2.63
C GLU A 6 -17.31 2.59 -2.65
N ILE A 7 -18.41 1.97 -2.19
CA ILE A 7 -18.60 0.52 -2.30
C ILE A 7 -19.15 0.17 -3.68
N GLN A 8 -20.10 0.96 -4.20
CA GLN A 8 -20.66 0.75 -5.54
C GLN A 8 -19.60 0.87 -6.66
N ARG A 9 -18.62 1.77 -6.49
CA ARG A 9 -17.55 2.05 -7.46
C ARG A 9 -16.20 1.41 -7.09
N ALA A 10 -16.17 0.47 -6.15
CA ALA A 10 -14.93 -0.08 -5.62
C ALA A 10 -13.95 -0.60 -6.70
N THR A 11 -14.47 -1.31 -7.72
CA THR A 11 -13.66 -1.81 -8.83
C THR A 11 -13.13 -0.68 -9.72
N GLU A 12 -13.96 0.31 -10.03
CA GLU A 12 -13.57 1.45 -10.88
C GLU A 12 -12.46 2.28 -10.21
N GLU A 13 -12.61 2.59 -8.92
CA GLU A 13 -11.60 3.33 -8.15
C GLU A 13 -10.29 2.54 -8.00
N PHE A 14 -10.39 1.22 -7.84
CA PHE A 14 -9.22 0.35 -7.80
C PHE A 14 -8.48 0.31 -9.14
N ASP A 15 -9.18 0.25 -10.27
CA ASP A 15 -8.56 0.27 -11.59
C ASP A 15 -7.89 1.62 -11.88
N LYS A 16 -8.50 2.75 -11.47
CA LYS A 16 -7.86 4.09 -11.54
C LYS A 16 -6.56 4.12 -10.75
N PHE A 17 -6.58 3.61 -9.52
CA PHE A 17 -5.40 3.52 -8.67
C PHE A 17 -4.30 2.67 -9.31
N LEU A 18 -4.63 1.48 -9.82
CA LEU A 18 -3.64 0.60 -10.46
C LEU A 18 -3.07 1.21 -11.75
N HIS A 19 -3.86 1.94 -12.53
CA HIS A 19 -3.35 2.65 -13.71
C HIS A 19 -2.36 3.75 -13.32
N MET A 20 -2.68 4.55 -12.31
CA MET A 20 -1.74 5.58 -11.83
C MET A 20 -0.45 4.96 -11.29
N ALA A 21 -0.55 3.93 -10.45
CA ALA A 21 0.63 3.26 -9.90
C ALA A 21 1.48 2.59 -11.01
N ARG A 22 0.84 2.01 -12.03
CA ARG A 22 1.51 1.46 -13.21
C ARG A 22 2.30 2.54 -13.95
N ASP A 23 1.65 3.65 -14.27
CA ASP A 23 2.21 4.69 -15.12
C ASP A 23 3.36 5.41 -14.40
N GLU A 24 3.22 5.67 -13.10
CA GLU A 24 4.28 6.25 -12.27
C GLU A 24 5.51 5.33 -12.20
N ALA A 25 5.30 4.03 -12.02
CA ALA A 25 6.36 3.03 -11.91
C ALA A 25 6.92 2.56 -13.27
N GLY A 26 6.41 3.08 -14.40
CA GLY A 26 6.83 2.65 -15.74
C GLY A 26 6.54 1.17 -16.06
N LEU A 27 5.53 0.58 -15.43
CA LEU A 27 5.18 -0.83 -15.62
C LEU A 27 4.33 -1.03 -16.89
N ALA A 28 4.44 -2.19 -17.52
CA ALA A 28 3.74 -2.46 -18.78
C ALA A 28 2.27 -2.86 -18.57
N THR A 29 1.94 -3.52 -17.46
CA THR A 29 0.63 -4.14 -17.28
C THR A 29 0.01 -3.85 -15.91
N ARG A 30 -1.32 -3.91 -15.87
CA ARG A 30 -2.11 -3.80 -14.63
C ARG A 30 -1.75 -4.88 -13.60
N ASN A 31 -1.42 -6.10 -14.05
CA ASN A 31 -1.07 -7.20 -13.14
C ASN A 31 0.30 -7.00 -12.47
N GLN A 32 1.26 -6.39 -13.18
CA GLN A 32 2.54 -5.99 -12.59
C GLN A 32 2.31 -4.93 -11.50
N ALA A 33 1.51 -3.90 -11.80
CA ALA A 33 1.16 -2.87 -10.83
C ALA A 33 0.44 -3.43 -9.61
N TYR A 34 -0.50 -4.36 -9.81
CA TYR A 34 -1.16 -5.07 -8.70
C TYR A 34 -0.17 -5.78 -7.78
N THR A 35 0.77 -6.55 -8.35
CA THR A 35 1.76 -7.30 -7.56
C THR A 35 2.69 -6.36 -6.78
N MET A 36 3.11 -5.24 -7.40
CA MET A 36 3.91 -4.21 -6.73
C MET A 36 3.13 -3.54 -5.58
N VAL A 37 1.88 -3.16 -5.81
CA VAL A 37 1.02 -2.52 -4.81
C VAL A 37 0.78 -3.46 -3.63
N GLU A 38 0.46 -4.73 -3.91
CA GLU A 38 0.32 -5.78 -2.89
C GLU A 38 1.61 -5.86 -2.04
N ALA A 39 2.76 -5.94 -2.70
CA ALA A 39 4.05 -5.99 -2.01
C ALA A 39 4.33 -4.78 -1.12
N VAL A 40 4.12 -3.56 -1.60
CA VAL A 40 4.30 -2.33 -0.81
C VAL A 40 3.38 -2.32 0.41
N LEU A 41 2.10 -2.66 0.23
CA LEU A 41 1.14 -2.73 1.32
C LEU A 41 1.52 -3.76 2.38
N LEU A 42 1.96 -4.95 1.98
CA LEU A 42 2.36 -6.02 2.90
C LEU A 42 3.67 -5.70 3.62
N THR A 43 4.67 -5.15 2.93
CA THR A 43 5.92 -4.68 3.53
C THR A 43 5.64 -3.63 4.62
N PHE A 44 4.70 -2.70 4.42
CA PHE A 44 4.29 -1.79 5.49
C PHE A 44 3.56 -2.52 6.62
N ARG A 45 2.61 -3.41 6.29
CA ARG A 45 1.80 -4.16 7.27
C ARG A 45 2.64 -4.97 8.25
N HIS A 46 3.70 -5.63 7.79
CA HIS A 46 4.58 -6.44 8.64
C HIS A 46 5.27 -5.66 9.77
N ARG A 47 5.14 -4.33 9.79
CA ARG A 47 5.81 -3.44 10.75
C ARG A 47 4.84 -2.74 11.71
N LEU A 48 3.54 -2.97 11.54
CA LEU A 48 2.50 -2.33 12.34
C LEU A 48 2.00 -3.21 13.47
N GLU A 49 1.61 -2.57 14.57
CA GLU A 49 0.70 -3.21 15.53
C GLU A 49 -0.66 -3.47 14.90
N VAL A 50 -1.42 -4.41 15.46
CA VAL A 50 -2.71 -4.79 14.90
C VAL A 50 -3.69 -3.61 14.88
N ASP A 51 -3.73 -2.82 15.95
CA ASP A 51 -4.58 -1.62 16.04
C ASP A 51 -4.17 -0.56 15.00
N GLN A 52 -2.87 -0.36 14.78
CA GLN A 52 -2.34 0.56 13.77
C GLN A 52 -2.71 0.11 12.35
N ALA A 53 -2.59 -1.18 12.06
CA ALA A 53 -2.95 -1.75 10.76
C ALA A 53 -4.46 -1.63 10.49
N ILE A 54 -5.33 -1.87 11.48
CA ILE A 54 -6.77 -1.68 11.33
C ILE A 54 -7.10 -0.19 11.07
N ARG A 55 -6.46 0.74 11.79
CA ARG A 55 -6.62 2.18 11.54
C ARG A 55 -6.11 2.62 10.17
N PHE A 56 -5.05 1.99 9.64
CA PHE A 56 -4.62 2.23 8.27
C PHE A 56 -5.65 1.70 7.27
N ALA A 57 -6.16 0.49 7.50
CA ALA A 57 -7.14 -0.14 6.64
C ALA A 57 -8.42 0.71 6.51
N THR A 58 -8.84 1.43 7.56
CA THR A 58 -10.04 2.29 7.51
C THR A 58 -9.91 3.48 6.56
N ILE A 59 -8.69 3.96 6.30
CA ILE A 59 -8.44 5.11 5.41
C ILE A 59 -8.13 4.68 3.97
N LEU A 60 -7.95 3.37 3.72
CA LEU A 60 -7.71 2.83 2.38
C LEU A 60 -9.00 2.74 1.55
N PRO A 61 -8.91 2.91 0.21
CA PRO A 61 -9.97 2.57 -0.73
C PRO A 61 -10.41 1.11 -0.57
N THR A 62 -11.69 0.84 -0.84
CA THR A 62 -12.37 -0.44 -0.54
C THR A 62 -11.57 -1.70 -0.93
N VAL A 63 -11.04 -1.74 -2.15
CA VAL A 63 -10.29 -2.92 -2.63
C VAL A 63 -8.88 -2.98 -2.04
N LEU A 64 -8.19 -1.84 -1.88
CA LEU A 64 -6.88 -1.80 -1.22
C LEU A 64 -6.96 -2.25 0.24
N ARG A 65 -8.01 -1.85 0.94
CA ARG A 65 -8.34 -2.36 2.28
C ARG A 65 -8.43 -3.88 2.29
N ALA A 66 -9.16 -4.47 1.33
CA ALA A 66 -9.32 -5.91 1.22
C ALA A 66 -7.98 -6.61 0.94
N VAL A 67 -7.16 -6.06 0.03
CA VAL A 67 -5.80 -6.56 -0.26
C VAL A 67 -4.91 -6.52 0.99
N PHE A 68 -4.93 -5.41 1.72
CA PHE A 68 -4.08 -5.20 2.91
C PHE A 68 -4.36 -6.20 4.03
N VAL A 69 -5.64 -6.53 4.28
CA VAL A 69 -6.03 -7.46 5.36
C VAL A 69 -6.08 -8.92 4.92
N ALA A 70 -6.03 -9.21 3.61
CA ALA A 70 -6.09 -10.57 3.10
C ALA A 70 -4.94 -11.43 3.62
N ASN A 71 -5.26 -12.69 3.94
CA ASN A 71 -4.29 -13.73 4.35
C ASN A 71 -3.33 -13.28 5.48
N TRP A 72 -3.78 -12.42 6.38
CA TRP A 72 -2.94 -11.93 7.47
C TRP A 72 -2.86 -12.94 8.62
N ASP A 73 -1.65 -13.37 8.96
CA ASP A 73 -1.36 -14.01 10.25
C ASP A 73 -0.97 -12.96 11.29
N ILE A 74 -1.87 -12.69 12.24
CA ILE A 74 -1.62 -11.72 13.33
C ILE A 74 -0.66 -12.26 14.41
N GLY A 75 -0.32 -13.56 14.37
CA GLY A 75 0.66 -14.18 15.24
C GLY A 75 2.10 -14.05 14.76
N GLU A 76 2.31 -13.62 13.51
CA GLU A 76 3.65 -13.44 12.93
C GLU A 76 4.39 -12.29 13.63
N ALA A 77 5.69 -12.48 13.87
CA ALA A 77 6.52 -11.47 14.49
C ALA A 77 6.70 -10.26 13.56
N LYS A 78 6.44 -9.06 14.09
CA LYS A 78 6.66 -7.81 13.36
C LYS A 78 8.12 -7.65 12.96
N GLN A 79 8.32 -7.13 11.76
CA GLN A 79 9.63 -6.76 11.23
C GLN A 79 9.98 -5.32 11.62
N PRO A 80 11.27 -4.99 11.81
CA PRO A 80 11.70 -3.61 12.02
C PRO A 80 11.64 -2.81 10.71
N PHE A 81 11.50 -1.49 10.81
CA PHE A 81 11.81 -0.61 9.70
C PHE A 81 13.34 -0.63 9.44
N LEU A 82 13.71 -0.85 8.18
CA LEU A 82 15.10 -0.86 7.70
C LEU A 82 15.34 0.33 6.76
N SER A 83 16.49 0.36 6.09
CA SER A 83 16.75 1.36 5.05
C SER A 83 15.73 1.26 3.92
N ARG A 84 15.50 2.38 3.22
CA ARG A 84 14.61 2.43 2.03
C ARG A 84 14.97 1.35 1.01
N GLN A 85 16.26 1.13 0.75
CA GLN A 85 16.74 0.10 -0.15
C GLN A 85 16.37 -1.31 0.32
N ALA A 86 16.58 -1.64 1.60
CA ALA A 86 16.22 -2.96 2.14
C ALA A 86 14.71 -3.22 2.06
N LEU A 87 13.90 -2.20 2.34
CA LEU A 87 12.45 -2.26 2.20
C LEU A 87 12.02 -2.47 0.75
N THR A 88 12.65 -1.78 -0.20
CA THR A 88 12.41 -1.99 -1.63
C THR A 88 12.79 -3.41 -2.07
N CYS A 89 13.91 -3.96 -1.59
CA CYS A 89 14.26 -5.35 -1.88
C CYS A 89 13.23 -6.35 -1.30
N GLU A 90 12.68 -6.07 -0.11
CA GLU A 90 11.58 -6.87 0.45
C GLU A 90 10.34 -6.82 -0.46
N VAL A 91 9.96 -5.62 -0.92
CA VAL A 91 8.87 -5.43 -1.90
C VAL A 91 9.12 -6.27 -3.16
N GLN A 92 10.32 -6.21 -3.74
CA GLN A 92 10.69 -6.96 -4.94
C GLN A 92 10.72 -8.49 -4.72
N SER A 93 10.89 -8.94 -3.47
CA SER A 93 10.98 -10.36 -3.14
C SER A 93 9.63 -11.08 -3.15
N LEU A 94 8.52 -10.35 -2.96
CA LEU A 94 7.18 -10.93 -3.06
C LEU A 94 6.96 -11.46 -4.47
N ARG A 95 6.67 -12.76 -4.61
CA ARG A 95 6.52 -13.43 -5.92
C ARG A 95 7.65 -13.06 -6.90
N LYS A 96 8.91 -13.14 -6.44
CA LYS A 96 10.12 -12.67 -7.15
C LYS A 96 10.15 -12.89 -8.68
N ASP A 97 9.64 -14.03 -9.17
CA ASP A 97 9.66 -14.38 -10.60
C ASP A 97 8.58 -13.64 -11.43
N HIS A 98 7.66 -12.94 -10.78
CA HIS A 98 6.50 -12.25 -11.36
C HIS A 98 6.35 -10.81 -10.86
N ASN A 99 7.27 -10.34 -10.02
CA ASN A 99 7.25 -9.00 -9.49
C ASN A 99 8.29 -8.14 -10.20
N PHE A 100 7.80 -7.10 -10.86
CA PHE A 100 8.60 -6.21 -11.68
C PHE A 100 8.73 -4.82 -11.04
N ALA A 101 8.48 -4.72 -9.72
CA ALA A 101 8.59 -3.48 -8.95
C ALA A 101 9.96 -2.81 -9.17
N PRO A 102 10.01 -1.55 -9.64
CA PRO A 102 11.25 -0.81 -9.77
C PRO A 102 11.80 -0.40 -8.41
N ASP A 103 13.01 0.16 -8.38
CA ASP A 103 13.61 0.66 -7.13
C ASP A 103 12.79 1.80 -6.50
N SER A 104 11.99 2.49 -7.31
CA SER A 104 11.04 3.54 -6.93
C SER A 104 9.71 3.01 -6.39
N ALA A 105 9.44 1.70 -6.37
CA ALA A 105 8.12 1.13 -6.11
C ALA A 105 7.37 1.71 -4.89
N ILE A 106 8.06 1.86 -3.76
CA ILE A 106 7.46 2.43 -2.54
C ILE A 106 7.06 3.91 -2.77
N TYR A 107 7.87 4.67 -3.51
CA TYR A 107 7.57 6.07 -3.86
C TYR A 107 6.37 6.15 -4.81
N ASP A 108 6.35 5.32 -5.84
CA ASP A 108 5.31 5.34 -6.88
C ASP A 108 3.94 4.98 -6.28
N VAL A 109 3.90 3.96 -5.41
CA VAL A 109 2.69 3.58 -4.68
C VAL A 109 2.30 4.64 -3.65
N ALA A 110 3.24 5.28 -2.96
CA ALA A 110 2.93 6.38 -2.04
C ALA A 110 2.30 7.57 -2.76
N LYS A 111 2.81 7.94 -3.94
CA LYS A 111 2.25 9.00 -4.79
C LYS A 111 0.86 8.64 -5.30
N ALA A 112 0.67 7.41 -5.77
CA ALA A 112 -0.64 6.91 -6.19
C ALA A 112 -1.65 6.91 -5.03
N LEU A 113 -1.22 6.51 -3.83
CA LEU A 113 -2.08 6.48 -2.64
C LEU A 113 -2.53 7.89 -2.27
N ARG A 114 -1.61 8.86 -2.17
CA ARG A 114 -1.91 10.27 -1.86
C ARG A 114 -2.85 10.95 -2.86
N ALA A 115 -2.95 10.43 -4.08
CA ALA A 115 -3.89 10.92 -5.08
C ALA A 115 -5.30 10.31 -4.99
N HIS A 116 -5.44 9.17 -4.29
CA HIS A 116 -6.69 8.40 -4.20
C HIS A 116 -7.32 8.36 -2.80
N ILE A 117 -6.66 8.95 -1.80
CA ILE A 117 -7.20 9.10 -0.44
C ILE A 117 -7.12 10.55 0.02
N ASP A 118 -7.88 10.88 1.07
CA ASP A 118 -7.79 12.17 1.72
C ASP A 118 -6.38 12.35 2.35
N GLN A 119 -5.66 13.38 1.90
CA GLN A 119 -4.29 13.64 2.35
C GLN A 119 -4.24 14.09 3.81
N VAL A 120 -5.25 14.82 4.28
CA VAL A 120 -5.34 15.25 5.69
C VAL A 120 -5.56 14.04 6.58
N GLU A 121 -6.41 13.11 6.16
CA GLU A 121 -6.65 11.86 6.89
C GLU A 121 -5.39 10.98 6.93
N LEU A 122 -4.69 10.84 5.80
CA LEU A 122 -3.42 10.11 5.72
C LEU A 122 -2.36 10.74 6.62
N ASP A 123 -2.14 12.04 6.52
CA ASP A 123 -1.11 12.74 7.30
C ASP A 123 -1.44 12.72 8.80
N SER A 124 -2.72 12.81 9.16
CA SER A 124 -3.17 12.66 10.55
C SER A 124 -2.90 11.25 11.10
N PHE A 125 -3.17 10.21 10.30
CA PHE A 125 -2.85 8.83 10.67
C PHE A 125 -1.34 8.64 10.85
N LEU A 126 -0.55 9.07 9.86
CA LEU A 126 0.91 8.94 9.86
C LEU A 126 1.57 9.71 11.01
N ALA A 127 1.03 10.87 11.39
CA ALA A 127 1.51 11.66 12.53
C ALA A 127 1.51 10.88 13.85
N GLY A 128 0.59 9.92 13.99
CA GLY A 128 0.47 9.05 15.16
C GLY A 128 1.37 7.81 15.15
N LEU A 129 2.21 7.63 14.12
CA LEU A 129 3.16 6.51 14.01
C LEU A 129 4.61 6.94 14.26
N SER A 130 5.52 5.95 14.24
CA SER A 130 6.96 6.20 14.35
C SER A 130 7.50 7.02 13.16
N ALA A 131 8.68 7.62 13.32
CA ALA A 131 9.31 8.40 12.26
C ALA A 131 9.60 7.55 11.01
N GLU A 132 9.99 6.30 11.21
CA GLU A 132 10.28 5.34 10.13
C GLU A 132 9.02 4.95 9.36
N ALA A 133 7.89 4.78 10.04
CA ALA A 133 6.60 4.53 9.40
C ALA A 133 6.16 5.71 8.53
N ARG A 134 6.40 6.95 8.98
CA ARG A 134 6.17 8.16 8.17
C ARG A 134 7.10 8.22 6.97
N GLN A 135 8.39 7.92 7.18
CA GLN A 135 9.40 7.92 6.12
C GLN A 135 9.11 6.88 5.02
N TYR A 136 8.42 5.78 5.35
CA TYR A 136 7.96 4.80 4.37
C TYR A 136 7.08 5.46 3.29
N TRP A 137 6.15 6.33 3.71
CA TRP A 137 5.17 7.00 2.83
C TRP A 137 5.57 8.42 2.42
N ALA A 138 6.84 8.82 2.66
CA ALA A 138 7.36 10.11 2.23
C ALA A 138 7.57 10.13 0.71
N ILE A 139 7.18 11.26 0.10
CA ILE A 139 7.42 11.64 -1.30
C ILE A 139 8.33 12.85 -1.36
#